data_AF-A0A359LMF1-F1
#
_entry.id   AF-A0A359LMF1-F1
#
_cell.length_a   1.000
_cell.length_b   1.000
_cell.length_c   1.000
_cell.angle_alpha   90.00
_cell.angle_beta   90.00
_cell.angle_gamma   90.00
#
_symmetry.space_group_name_H-M   'P 1'
#
loop_
_entity.id
_entity.type
_entity.pdbx_description
1 polymer ?
#
loop_
_entity_poly.entity_id
_entity_poly.type
_entity_poly.pdbx_seq_one_letter_code
_entity_poly.pdbx_strand_id
1 'polypeptide(L)'
;MKQWGPFIIEEEPFASPFRILLISIFSLVPPFLIMAFIFWIYGLDPWQTYEVIFQSLIASLWGWAEITRRAIPLLLCGTGLVVAFQAKFWNIGAEGQLLAGAVAATGIALFTEIPPPWLV
;
A
#
# COMPACT_ATOMS: atom_id res chain seq x y z
N MET A 1 -5.19 -8.34 31.01
CA MET A 1 -4.93 -9.75 30.67
C MET A 1 -6.22 -10.35 30.15
N LYS A 2 -6.29 -10.69 28.86
CA LYS A 2 -7.51 -11.19 28.20
C LYS A 2 -7.36 -12.71 28.04
N GLN A 3 -8.15 -13.49 28.77
CA GLN A 3 -8.15 -14.94 28.65
C GLN A 3 -9.19 -15.36 27.60
N TRP A 4 -8.80 -16.18 26.63
CA TRP A 4 -9.72 -16.75 25.64
C TRP A 4 -9.63 -18.27 25.69
N GLY A 5 -10.60 -18.90 26.35
CA GLY A 5 -10.59 -20.35 26.60
C GLY A 5 -9.40 -20.79 27.45
N PRO A 6 -8.66 -21.86 27.06
CA PRO A 6 -7.47 -22.30 27.79
C PRO A 6 -6.24 -21.42 27.53
N PHE A 7 -6.33 -20.43 26.65
CA PHE A 7 -5.20 -19.59 26.26
C PHE A 7 -5.17 -18.28 27.06
N ILE A 8 -4.02 -18.01 27.67
CA ILE A 8 -3.71 -16.72 28.29
C ILE A 8 -3.04 -15.87 27.22
N ILE A 9 -3.70 -14.79 26.80
CA ILE A 9 -3.13 -13.84 25.86
C ILE A 9 -2.28 -12.86 26.69
N GLU A 10 -0.97 -13.04 26.63
CA GLU A 10 0.01 -12.10 27.17
C GLU A 10 0.34 -11.07 26.10
N GLU A 11 0.15 -9.79 26.44
CA GLU A 11 0.67 -8.70 25.62
C GLU A 11 2.17 -8.63 25.88
N GLU A 12 3.00 -9.02 24.91
CA GLU A 12 4.45 -8.84 25.00
C GLU A 12 4.77 -7.35 24.76
N PRO A 13 5.23 -6.59 25.78
CA PRO A 13 5.54 -5.17 25.62
C PRO A 13 6.76 -4.91 24.71
N PHE A 14 7.61 -5.93 24.52
CA PHE A 14 8.80 -5.87 23.67
C PHE A 14 8.94 -7.17 22.87
N ALA A 15 8.22 -7.27 21.75
CA ALA A 15 8.41 -8.38 20.80
C ALA A 15 9.85 -8.36 20.25
N SER A 16 10.47 -9.54 20.12
CA SER A 16 11.82 -9.62 19.53
C SER A 16 11.81 -9.19 18.06
N PRO A 17 12.87 -8.53 17.55
CA PRO A 17 12.92 -8.11 16.14
C PRO A 17 12.69 -9.26 15.15
N PHE A 18 13.15 -10.45 15.49
CA PHE A 18 12.93 -11.67 14.71
C PHE A 18 11.45 -12.07 14.64
N ARG A 19 10.72 -12.00 15.76
CA ARG A 19 9.28 -12.26 15.77
C ARG A 19 8.52 -11.23 14.95
N ILE A 20 8.88 -9.95 15.06
CA ILE A 20 8.26 -8.88 14.26
C ILE A 20 8.45 -9.18 12.78
N LEU A 21 9.68 -9.49 12.35
CA LEU A 21 9.98 -9.84 10.96
C LEU A 21 9.17 -11.05 10.48
N LEU A 22 9.11 -12.12 11.28
CA LEU A 22 8.32 -13.30 10.95
C LEU A 22 6.84 -12.95 10.79
N ILE A 23 6.25 -12.23 11.73
CA ILE A 23 4.85 -11.82 11.67
C ILE A 23 4.58 -10.97 10.42
N SER A 24 5.45 -10.01 10.12
CA SER A 24 5.33 -9.19 8.92
C SER A 24 5.38 -10.02 7.63
N ILE A 25 6.30 -10.98 7.52
CA ILE A 25 6.38 -11.88 6.36
C ILE A 25 5.13 -12.76 6.26
N PHE A 26 4.72 -13.38 7.36
CA PHE A 26 3.53 -14.25 7.38
C PHE A 26 2.23 -13.50 7.10
N SER A 27 2.13 -12.22 7.46
CA SER A 27 0.96 -11.39 7.16
C SER A 27 0.72 -11.18 5.66
N LEU A 28 1.71 -11.42 4.81
CA LEU A 28 1.57 -11.34 3.35
C LEU A 28 0.82 -12.54 2.78
N VAL A 29 0.82 -13.69 3.46
CA VAL A 29 0.25 -14.94 2.93
C VAL A 29 -1.25 -14.82 2.62
N PRO A 30 -2.12 -14.31 3.52
CA PRO A 30 -3.55 -14.25 3.22
C PRO A 30 -3.92 -13.42 1.98
N PRO A 31 -3.36 -12.21 1.76
CA PRO A 31 -3.56 -11.48 0.50
C PRO A 31 -3.21 -12.28 -0.76
N PHE A 32 -2.07 -12.99 -0.77
CA PHE A 32 -1.69 -13.84 -1.91
C PHE A 32 -2.63 -15.04 -2.07
N LEU A 33 -3.16 -15.62 -1.00
CA LEU A 33 -4.15 -16.69 -1.13
C LEU A 33 -5.47 -16.18 -1.70
N ILE A 34 -5.94 -15.02 -1.23
CA ILE A 34 -7.18 -14.39 -1.72
C ILE A 34 -7.05 -14.04 -3.20
N MET A 35 -5.95 -13.42 -3.59
CA MET A 35 -5.73 -13.04 -4.99
C MET A 35 -5.56 -14.27 -5.89
N ALA A 36 -4.92 -15.34 -5.40
CA ALA A 36 -4.81 -16.60 -6.14
C ALA A 36 -6.19 -17.23 -6.39
N PHE A 37 -7.05 -17.19 -5.37
CA PHE A 37 -8.42 -17.66 -5.48
C PHE A 37 -9.23 -16.84 -6.50
N ILE A 38 -9.04 -15.52 -6.53
CA ILE A 38 -9.66 -14.65 -7.54
C ILE A 38 -9.19 -15.05 -8.95
N PHE A 39 -7.88 -15.17 -9.18
CA PHE A 39 -7.35 -15.59 -10.49
C PHE A 39 -7.93 -16.92 -10.95
N TRP A 40 -8.02 -17.88 -10.03
CA TRP A 40 -8.62 -19.18 -10.32
C TRP A 40 -10.10 -19.09 -10.72
N ILE A 41 -10.91 -18.24 -10.07
CA ILE A 41 -12.31 -17.99 -10.46
C ILE A 41 -12.40 -17.44 -11.90
N TYR A 42 -11.45 -16.62 -12.32
CA TYR A 42 -11.37 -16.09 -13.68
C TYR A 42 -10.78 -17.08 -14.70
N GLY A 43 -10.49 -18.32 -14.30
CA GLY A 43 -9.91 -19.35 -15.16
C GLY A 43 -8.43 -19.12 -15.47
N LEU A 44 -7.75 -18.27 -14.71
CA LEU A 44 -6.32 -18.02 -14.84
C LEU A 44 -5.55 -18.94 -13.89
N ASP A 45 -4.41 -19.48 -14.36
CA ASP A 45 -3.49 -20.19 -13.48
C ASP A 45 -2.84 -19.19 -12.50
N PRO A 46 -3.03 -19.34 -11.18
CA PRO A 46 -2.54 -18.37 -10.21
C PRO A 46 -1.02 -18.26 -10.20
N TRP A 47 -0.32 -19.37 -10.39
CA TRP A 47 1.14 -19.41 -10.36
C TRP A 47 1.73 -18.62 -11.54
N GLN A 48 1.28 -18.92 -12.75
CA GLN A 48 1.68 -18.18 -13.96
C GLN A 48 1.30 -16.70 -13.87
N THR A 49 0.13 -16.38 -13.31
CA THR A 49 -0.31 -14.99 -13.14
C THR A 49 0.63 -14.23 -12.21
N TYR A 50 1.08 -14.85 -11.10
CA TYR A 50 2.07 -14.24 -10.22
C TYR A 50 3.43 -14.07 -10.87
N GLU A 51 3.90 -15.04 -11.64
CA GLU A 51 5.15 -14.92 -12.39
C GLU A 51 5.10 -13.73 -13.35
N VAL A 52 4.01 -13.58 -14.11
CA VAL A 52 3.82 -12.45 -15.03
C VAL A 52 3.80 -11.12 -14.27
N ILE A 53 3.09 -11.02 -13.15
CA ILE A 53 3.05 -9.81 -12.33
C ILE A 53 4.46 -9.46 -11.83
N PHE A 54 5.17 -10.44 -11.28
CA PHE A 54 6.51 -10.24 -10.71
C PHE A 54 7.51 -9.78 -11.78
N GLN A 55 7.51 -10.44 -12.95
CA GLN A 55 8.36 -10.04 -14.07
C GLN A 55 8.01 -8.66 -14.60
N SER A 56 6.71 -8.36 -14.75
CA SER A 56 6.26 -7.06 -15.26
C SER A 56 6.67 -5.91 -14.33
N LEU A 57 6.60 -6.13 -13.01
CA LEU A 57 6.90 -5.11 -12.01
C LEU A 57 8.40 -4.93 -11.75
N ILE A 58 9.17 -6.03 -11.65
CA ILE A 58 10.56 -5.98 -11.18
C ILE A 58 11.58 -6.06 -12.32
N ALA A 59 11.28 -6.83 -13.37
CA ALA A 59 12.23 -7.05 -14.47
C ALA A 59 12.19 -5.96 -15.55
N SER A 60 11.31 -4.96 -15.43
CA SER A 60 11.16 -3.89 -16.43
C SER A 60 11.31 -2.50 -15.83
N LEU A 61 11.96 -1.58 -16.57
CA LEU A 61 12.06 -0.16 -16.18
C LEU A 61 10.67 0.49 -16.06
N TRP A 62 9.72 0.09 -16.90
CA TRP A 62 8.35 0.56 -16.84
C TRP A 62 7.66 0.11 -15.55
N GLY A 63 7.89 -1.12 -15.09
CA GLY A 63 7.42 -1.63 -13.81
C GLY A 63 7.92 -0.81 -12.63
N TRP A 64 9.21 -0.46 -12.62
CA TRP A 64 9.78 0.45 -11.62
C TRP A 64 9.17 1.85 -11.66
N ALA A 65 8.92 2.40 -12.86
CA ALA A 65 8.24 3.68 -13.02
C ALA A 65 6.82 3.61 -12.45
N GLU A 66 6.09 2.52 -12.71
CA GLU A 66 4.74 2.29 -12.22
C GLU A 66 4.66 2.14 -10.70
N ILE A 67 5.59 1.38 -10.10
CA ILE A 67 5.74 1.26 -8.64
C ILE A 67 5.98 2.64 -8.03
N THR A 68 6.93 3.38 -8.59
CA THR A 68 7.32 4.70 -8.07
C THR A 68 6.16 5.69 -8.18
N ARG A 69 5.47 5.72 -9.32
CA ARG A 69 4.31 6.59 -9.59
C ARG A 69 3.18 6.38 -8.57
N ARG A 70 2.95 5.13 -8.14
CA ARG A 70 1.97 4.81 -7.09
C ARG A 70 2.51 5.06 -5.68
N ALA A 71 3.80 4.86 -5.45
CA ALA A 71 4.43 5.04 -4.14
C ALA A 71 4.53 6.52 -3.75
N ILE A 72 4.83 7.43 -4.68
CA ILE A 72 4.99 8.87 -4.42
C ILE A 72 3.82 9.45 -3.60
N PRO A 73 2.55 9.38 -4.03
CA PRO A 73 1.45 9.97 -3.27
C PRO A 73 1.28 9.33 -1.89
N LEU A 74 1.47 8.02 -1.78
CA LEU A 74 1.34 7.31 -0.49
C LEU A 74 2.44 7.73 0.49
N LEU A 75 3.68 7.87 0.01
CA LEU A 75 4.81 8.33 0.82
C LEU A 75 4.64 9.80 1.25
N LEU A 76 4.13 10.66 0.36
CA LEU A 76 3.81 12.05 0.70
C LEU A 76 2.72 12.13 1.78
N CYS A 77 1.65 11.33 1.66
CA CYS A 77 0.64 11.23 2.71
C CYS A 77 1.23 10.73 4.03
N GLY A 78 2.02 9.65 4.00
CA GLY A 78 2.64 9.08 5.19
C GLY A 78 3.56 10.08 5.91
N THR A 79 4.41 10.78 5.16
CA THR A 79 5.32 11.81 5.72
C THR A 79 4.56 13.01 6.30
N GLY A 80 3.47 13.45 5.66
CA GLY A 80 2.58 14.47 6.21
C GLY A 80 1.91 14.04 7.51
N LEU A 81 1.45 12.78 7.59
CA LEU A 81 0.84 12.22 8.79
C LEU A 81 1.82 12.08 9.96
N VAL A 82 3.09 11.79 9.69
CA VAL A 82 4.14 11.76 10.73
C VAL A 82 4.21 13.08 11.48
N VAL A 83 4.07 14.22 10.80
CA VAL A 83 4.04 15.54 11.45
C VAL A 83 2.76 15.73 12.29
N ALA A 84 1.60 15.36 11.75
CA ALA A 84 0.31 15.46 12.45
C ALA A 84 0.28 14.60 13.73
N PHE A 85 0.75 13.35 13.66
CA PHE A 85 0.79 12.45 14.80
C PHE A 85 1.81 12.87 15.86
N GLN A 86 2.95 13.45 15.47
CA GLN A 86 3.88 14.06 16.43
C GLN A 86 3.25 15.24 17.18
N ALA A 87 2.41 16.03 16.51
CA ALA A 87 1.62 17.08 17.14
C ALA A 87 0.43 16.56 17.96
N LYS A 88 0.27 15.23 18.10
CA LYS A 88 -0.88 14.56 18.72
C LYS A 88 -2.22 14.94 18.08
N PHE A 89 -2.18 15.36 16.82
CA PHE A 89 -3.35 15.71 16.04
C PHE A 89 -3.81 14.48 15.26
N TRP A 90 -5.03 14.04 15.53
CA TRP A 90 -5.60 12.86 14.89
C TRP A 90 -6.19 13.24 13.52
N ASN A 91 -5.58 12.76 12.43
CA ASN A 91 -6.06 12.96 11.07
C ASN A 91 -6.83 11.70 10.59
N ILE A 92 -8.15 11.80 10.51
CA ILE A 92 -9.04 10.74 9.98
C ILE A 92 -9.15 10.80 8.46
N GLY A 93 -9.00 12.00 7.88
CA GLY A 93 -9.35 12.29 6.49
C GLY A 93 -8.20 12.17 5.50
N ALA A 94 -7.11 11.47 5.83
CA ALA A 94 -5.92 11.41 4.98
C ALA A 94 -6.22 10.89 3.57
N GLU A 95 -7.08 9.87 3.46
CA GLU A 95 -7.54 9.33 2.17
C GLU A 95 -8.34 10.39 1.39
N GLY A 96 -9.21 11.14 2.06
CA GLY A 96 -9.97 12.23 1.46
C GLY A 96 -9.07 13.40 1.01
N GLN A 97 -7.99 13.70 1.74
CA GLN A 97 -7.00 14.71 1.36
C GLN A 97 -6.25 14.30 0.10
N LEU A 98 -5.85 13.03 0.01
CA LEU A 98 -5.25 12.48 -1.21
C LEU A 98 -6.22 12.59 -2.40
N LEU A 99 -7.49 12.20 -2.19
CA LEU A 99 -8.51 12.24 -3.23
C LEU A 99 -8.82 13.67 -3.68
N ALA A 100 -8.95 14.61 -2.74
CA ALA A 100 -9.17 16.02 -3.02
C ALA A 100 -8.01 16.63 -3.81
N GLY A 101 -6.77 16.29 -3.46
CA GLY A 101 -5.59 16.67 -4.22
C GLY A 101 -5.61 16.11 -5.65
N ALA A 102 -5.99 14.84 -5.82
CA ALA A 102 -6.13 14.23 -7.13
C ALA A 102 -7.22 14.91 -7.98
N VAL A 103 -8.37 15.24 -7.40
CA VAL A 103 -9.45 15.99 -8.07
C VAL A 103 -8.98 17.38 -8.48
N ALA A 104 -8.31 18.12 -7.59
CA ALA A 104 -7.79 19.44 -7.89
C ALA A 104 -6.73 19.41 -9.00
N ALA A 105 -5.77 18.47 -8.93
CA ALA A 105 -4.75 18.29 -9.96
C ALA A 105 -5.36 17.93 -11.32
N THR A 106 -6.36 17.04 -11.32
CA THR A 106 -7.12 16.69 -12.54
C THR A 106 -7.87 17.91 -13.09
N GLY A 107 -8.47 18.72 -12.24
CA GLY A 107 -9.12 19.97 -12.65
C GLY A 107 -8.14 20.93 -13.33
N ILE A 108 -6.95 21.13 -12.76
CA ILE A 108 -5.90 21.95 -13.39
C ILE A 108 -5.51 21.35 -14.75
N ALA A 109 -5.28 20.04 -14.82
CA ALA A 109 -4.91 19.36 -16.07
C ALA A 109 -5.95 19.49 -17.19
N LEU A 110 -7.24 19.54 -16.84
CA LEU A 110 -8.33 19.63 -17.81
C LEU A 110 -8.71 21.06 -18.20
N PHE A 111 -8.59 22.01 -17.27
CA PHE A 111 -9.12 23.37 -17.44
C PHE A 111 -8.06 24.46 -17.58
N THR A 112 -6.77 24.12 -17.57
CA THR A 112 -5.68 25.07 -17.79
C THR A 112 -4.75 24.59 -18.91
N GLU A 113 -4.19 25.53 -19.67
CA GLU A 113 -3.15 25.23 -20.65
C GLU A 113 -1.84 24.98 -19.89
N ILE A 114 -1.53 23.71 -19.67
CA ILE A 114 -0.26 23.30 -19.06
C ILE A 114 0.83 23.36 -20.14
N PRO A 115 1.93 24.13 -19.94
CA PRO A 115 2.99 24.21 -20.92
C PRO A 115 3.65 22.83 -21.14
N PRO A 116 4.18 22.54 -22.36
CA PRO A 116 4.69 21.23 -22.75
C PRO A 116 5.67 20.54 -21.79
N PRO A 117 6.56 21.24 -21.04
CA PRO A 117 7.45 20.59 -20.08
C PRO A 117 6.75 19.92 -18.90
N TRP A 118 5.48 20.25 -18.67
CA TRP A 118 4.69 19.82 -17.50
C TRP A 118 3.51 18.93 -17.89
N LEU A 119 3.29 18.70 -19.19
CA LEU A 119 2.38 17.67 -19.70
C LEU A 119 3.11 16.33 -19.64
N VAL A 120 2.92 15.58 -18.55
CA VAL A 120 3.41 14.21 -18.37
C VAL A 120 2.25 13.23 -18.41
#